data_AF-A0AAV5QZE4-F1
#
_entry.id   AF-A0AAV5QZE4-F1
#
_cell.length_a   1.000
_cell.length_b   1.000
_cell.length_c   1.000
_cell.angle_alpha   90.00
_cell.angle_beta   90.00
_cell.angle_gamma   90.00
#
_symmetry.space_group_name_H-M   'P 1'
#
loop_
_entity.id
_entity.type
_entity.pdbx_description
1 polymer ?
#
loop_
_entity_poly.entity_id
_entity_poly.type
_entity_poly.pdbx_seq_one_letter_code
_entity_poly.pdbx_strand_id
1 'polypeptide(L)'
;MLLLVKPLIGGRLFSGRIVPIVKPCLKTSFIMNKPRFFHNSSIIFNNKEKNNDINKDIMIPHKGTQISSDIYEKKEVISRRVPGETNQDNDIKSRFPTSLNFEKEAVPTLLPRPGVPAPNKYPLARLYDALTKKTEPELIYEAEPHKLYFVFCCAFALLFVIYGINAFNIGYKLSFAMFEDNDMKLNEFQQNLQLIMHLSIVTILASLPLLAGIAFLLIPSRLIRRIWYLPPIGVNGQIRPDGQSFIKFTTHPILPNRPTPIYILPLGTLQKSLTSKIYSGKGFYGTNDSSFFFFLREGQKRIPFIVDRKGFFWGDGRVFDLLFSNDSIDKVENSKKIDEIYGDMIRERKQKEIEMRKELGFGWRTKASAKLMKEDIEKLKNLVTDKSVPTINKSEKNDKSIKK
;
A
#
# COMPACT_ATOMS: atom_id res chain seq x y z
N MET A 1 4.07 33.92 -31.27
CA MET A 1 3.18 33.86 -32.46
C MET A 1 2.06 32.88 -32.13
N LEU A 2 0.86 33.44 -31.92
CA LEU A 2 -0.39 32.78 -31.56
C LEU A 2 -1.16 32.39 -32.83
N LEU A 3 -1.55 31.12 -32.98
CA LEU A 3 -2.68 30.67 -33.81
C LEU A 3 -3.23 29.38 -33.15
N LEU A 4 -4.27 29.43 -32.32
CA LEU A 4 -5.70 29.43 -32.64
C LEU A 4 -6.15 28.25 -33.52
N VAL A 5 -6.62 27.18 -32.87
CA VAL A 5 -7.48 26.15 -33.49
C VAL A 5 -8.81 26.17 -32.73
N LYS A 6 -9.88 26.57 -33.43
CA LYS A 6 -11.28 26.51 -32.96
C LYS A 6 -11.83 25.08 -33.11
N PRO A 7 -12.73 24.62 -32.22
CA PRO A 7 -13.47 23.38 -32.42
C PRO A 7 -14.71 23.62 -33.30
N LEU A 8 -14.94 22.73 -34.27
CA LEU A 8 -16.15 22.65 -35.06
C LEU A 8 -17.25 21.94 -34.26
N ILE A 9 -18.34 22.67 -34.03
CA ILE A 9 -19.64 22.18 -33.57
C ILE A 9 -20.45 21.80 -34.81
N GLY A 10 -21.13 20.64 -34.79
CA GLY A 10 -22.23 20.35 -35.70
C GLY A 10 -22.24 18.93 -36.26
N GLY A 11 -22.80 17.98 -35.50
CA GLY A 11 -23.06 16.62 -35.99
C GLY A 11 -24.35 16.07 -35.36
N ARG A 12 -25.36 15.90 -36.19
CA ARG A 12 -26.77 15.57 -35.88
C ARG A 12 -26.94 14.31 -35.02
N LEU A 13 -27.88 14.40 -34.08
CA LEU A 13 -28.50 13.28 -33.37
C LEU A 13 -29.22 12.37 -34.38
N PHE A 14 -28.70 11.16 -34.59
CA PHE A 14 -29.44 10.09 -35.25
C PHE A 14 -30.15 9.24 -34.19
N SER A 15 -31.48 9.21 -34.30
CA SER A 15 -32.38 8.36 -33.53
C SER A 15 -32.14 6.89 -33.87
N GLY A 16 -31.48 6.16 -32.98
CA GLY A 16 -31.35 4.70 -33.05
C GLY A 16 -32.61 4.02 -32.51
N ARG A 17 -33.36 3.38 -33.40
CA ARG A 17 -34.45 2.46 -33.07
C ARG A 17 -33.96 1.35 -32.13
N ILE A 18 -34.71 1.12 -31.07
CA ILE A 18 -34.59 -0.05 -30.19
C ILE A 18 -35.00 -1.29 -31.00
N VAL A 19 -34.05 -2.18 -31.27
CA VAL A 19 -34.31 -3.51 -31.82
C VAL A 19 -34.57 -4.46 -30.64
N PRO A 20 -35.66 -5.24 -30.63
CA PRO A 20 -35.93 -6.17 -29.54
C PRO A 20 -34.91 -7.32 -29.54
N ILE A 21 -34.39 -7.59 -28.35
CA ILE A 21 -33.49 -8.71 -28.05
C ILE A 21 -34.26 -10.02 -28.26
N VAL A 22 -33.94 -10.74 -29.33
CA VAL A 22 -34.35 -12.12 -29.55
C VAL A 22 -33.54 -13.00 -28.59
N LYS A 23 -34.24 -13.75 -27.72
CA LYS A 23 -33.66 -14.75 -26.83
C LYS A 23 -33.20 -15.98 -27.64
N PRO A 24 -31.94 -16.44 -27.53
CA PRO A 24 -31.65 -17.83 -27.81
C PRO A 24 -31.83 -18.64 -26.52
N CYS A 25 -32.84 -19.51 -26.57
CA CYS A 25 -33.03 -20.62 -25.65
C CYS A 25 -32.00 -21.70 -25.98
N LEU A 26 -30.99 -21.89 -25.12
CA LEU A 26 -30.15 -23.08 -25.14
C LEU A 26 -30.09 -23.65 -23.72
N LYS A 27 -30.93 -24.67 -23.50
CA LYS A 27 -30.79 -25.62 -22.39
C LYS A 27 -29.65 -26.57 -22.73
N THR A 28 -28.50 -26.41 -22.09
CA THR A 28 -27.52 -27.48 -21.96
C THR A 28 -27.20 -27.66 -20.48
N SER A 29 -27.76 -28.72 -19.91
CA SER A 29 -27.49 -29.19 -18.56
C SER A 29 -26.12 -29.85 -18.51
N PHE A 30 -25.11 -29.12 -18.06
CA PHE A 30 -23.84 -29.72 -17.61
C PHE A 30 -23.95 -30.08 -16.13
N ILE A 31 -24.16 -31.37 -15.87
CA ILE A 31 -23.96 -32.00 -14.58
C ILE A 31 -22.45 -32.21 -14.43
N MET A 32 -21.78 -31.33 -13.68
CA MET A 32 -20.43 -31.62 -13.18
C MET A 32 -20.51 -32.16 -11.76
N ASN A 33 -20.20 -33.45 -11.65
CA ASN A 33 -19.95 -34.15 -10.40
C ASN A 33 -18.82 -33.46 -9.62
N LYS A 34 -19.12 -33.01 -8.39
CA LYS A 34 -18.09 -32.67 -7.39
C LYS A 34 -17.60 -33.96 -6.73
N PRO A 35 -16.29 -34.26 -6.69
CA PRO A 35 -15.78 -35.28 -5.79
C PRO A 35 -15.85 -34.75 -4.36
N ARG A 36 -16.57 -35.49 -3.51
CA ARG A 36 -16.57 -35.37 -2.06
C ARG A 36 -15.29 -36.00 -1.51
N PHE A 37 -14.39 -35.18 -0.97
CA PHE A 37 -13.45 -35.65 0.05
C PHE A 37 -13.93 -35.12 1.40
N PHE A 38 -14.74 -35.94 2.07
CA PHE A 38 -15.01 -35.81 3.50
C PHE A 38 -13.89 -36.53 4.24
N HIS A 39 -13.17 -35.81 5.09
CA HIS A 39 -12.49 -36.42 6.23
C HIS A 39 -13.35 -36.17 7.47
N ASN A 40 -13.73 -37.27 8.11
CA ASN A 40 -14.51 -37.37 9.32
C ASN A 40 -13.82 -36.68 10.51
N SER A 41 -14.57 -35.84 11.22
CA SER A 41 -14.50 -35.80 12.68
C SER A 41 -15.90 -35.62 13.24
N SER A 42 -16.36 -36.68 13.92
CA SER A 42 -17.65 -36.80 14.59
C SER A 42 -17.73 -35.84 15.77
N ILE A 43 -18.66 -34.89 15.72
CA ILE A 43 -19.10 -34.14 16.90
C ILE A 43 -20.40 -34.77 17.38
N ILE A 44 -20.28 -35.50 18.48
CA ILE A 44 -21.39 -36.08 19.23
C ILE A 44 -22.12 -34.93 19.92
N PHE A 45 -23.36 -34.67 19.51
CA PHE A 45 -24.30 -33.88 20.30
C PHE A 45 -24.80 -34.77 21.45
N ASN A 46 -24.39 -34.46 22.67
CA ASN A 46 -25.01 -35.00 23.86
C ASN A 46 -25.75 -33.87 24.57
N ASN A 47 -27.06 -33.85 24.36
CA ASN A 47 -27.98 -32.96 25.04
C ASN A 47 -28.28 -33.56 26.42
N LYS A 48 -27.82 -32.89 27.49
CA LYS A 48 -28.36 -33.12 28.82
C LYS A 48 -28.31 -31.82 29.63
N GLU A 49 -29.47 -31.19 29.73
CA GLU A 49 -29.78 -30.28 30.81
C GLU A 49 -29.62 -31.00 32.16
N LYS A 50 -28.86 -30.41 33.09
CA LYS A 50 -29.39 -29.95 34.38
C LYS A 50 -28.30 -29.28 35.24
N ASN A 51 -28.63 -28.06 35.61
CA ASN A 51 -28.47 -27.43 36.93
C ASN A 51 -27.08 -27.05 37.46
N ASN A 52 -27.01 -25.73 37.62
CA ASN A 52 -26.72 -24.98 38.84
C ASN A 52 -25.28 -24.59 39.12
N ASP A 53 -25.15 -23.25 39.17
CA ASP A 53 -24.40 -22.46 40.12
C ASP A 53 -22.91 -22.76 40.21
N ILE A 54 -22.11 -21.81 39.70
CA ILE A 54 -21.06 -21.10 40.43
C ILE A 54 -20.41 -20.12 39.43
N ASN A 55 -20.14 -18.90 39.89
CA ASN A 55 -19.58 -17.72 39.18
C ASN A 55 -20.60 -16.78 38.53
N LYS A 56 -21.56 -16.33 39.35
CA LYS A 56 -22.02 -14.94 39.29
C LYS A 56 -20.94 -14.07 39.94
N ASP A 57 -19.99 -13.60 39.16
CA ASP A 57 -19.23 -12.41 39.53
C ASP A 57 -20.19 -11.22 39.51
N ILE A 58 -20.64 -10.90 40.71
CA ILE A 58 -21.09 -9.62 41.25
C ILE A 58 -21.00 -8.49 40.21
N MET A 59 -22.06 -8.35 39.41
CA MET A 59 -22.43 -7.06 38.86
C MET A 59 -22.85 -6.19 40.04
N ILE A 60 -21.92 -5.39 40.55
CA ILE A 60 -22.26 -4.21 41.35
C ILE A 60 -23.15 -3.37 40.44
N PRO A 61 -24.43 -3.11 40.78
CA PRO A 61 -25.27 -2.24 40.00
C PRO A 61 -24.70 -0.83 40.15
N HIS A 62 -23.90 -0.39 39.18
CA HIS A 62 -23.63 1.03 39.04
C HIS A 62 -25.00 1.70 38.92
N LYS A 63 -25.30 2.53 39.92
CA LYS A 63 -26.42 3.48 39.96
C LYS A 63 -26.37 4.27 38.65
N GLY A 64 -27.09 3.78 37.65
CA GLY A 64 -27.01 4.26 36.28
C GLY A 64 -27.61 5.65 36.21
N THR A 65 -26.76 6.67 36.26
CA THR A 65 -27.13 7.96 35.69
C THR A 65 -27.50 7.68 34.24
N GLN A 66 -28.78 7.82 33.91
CA GLN A 66 -29.25 7.84 32.52
C GLN A 66 -28.55 9.02 31.85
N ILE A 67 -27.45 8.74 31.15
CA ILE A 67 -26.78 9.73 30.34
C ILE A 67 -27.75 10.04 29.20
N SER A 68 -28.02 11.32 28.94
CA SER A 68 -28.94 11.69 27.86
C SER A 68 -28.38 11.25 26.50
N SER A 69 -29.26 10.93 25.54
CA SER A 69 -28.90 10.55 24.17
C SER A 69 -27.88 11.50 23.55
N ASP A 70 -28.04 12.80 23.78
CA ASP A 70 -27.17 13.84 23.25
C ASP A 70 -25.75 13.78 23.82
N ILE A 71 -25.61 13.36 25.08
CA ILE A 71 -24.30 13.19 25.71
C ILE A 71 -23.63 11.89 25.21
N TYR A 72 -24.40 10.82 24.97
CA TYR A 72 -23.89 9.61 24.34
C TYR A 72 -23.41 9.87 22.91
N GLU A 73 -24.20 10.56 22.09
CA GLU A 73 -23.81 10.94 20.73
C GLU A 73 -22.56 11.82 20.73
N LYS A 74 -22.48 12.82 21.61
CA LYS A 74 -21.27 13.64 21.75
C LYS A 74 -20.06 12.82 22.19
N LYS A 75 -20.22 11.89 23.14
CA LYS A 75 -19.14 11.00 23.57
C LYS A 75 -18.69 10.07 22.46
N GLU A 76 -19.60 9.52 21.66
CA GLU A 76 -19.26 8.73 20.48
C GLU A 76 -18.54 9.55 19.41
N VAL A 77 -18.99 10.79 19.16
CA VAL A 77 -18.34 11.67 18.19
C VAL A 77 -16.93 12.05 18.64
N ILE A 78 -16.74 12.27 19.94
CA ILE A 78 -15.43 12.58 20.52
C ILE A 78 -14.54 11.34 20.52
N SER A 79 -15.03 10.17 20.97
CA SER A 79 -14.23 8.94 20.99
C SER A 79 -13.83 8.50 19.58
N ARG A 80 -14.67 8.76 18.56
CA ARG A 80 -14.33 8.61 17.13
C ARG A 80 -13.11 9.42 16.69
N ARG A 81 -12.83 10.52 17.39
CA ARG A 81 -11.72 11.43 17.14
C ARG A 81 -10.54 11.20 18.07
N VAL A 82 -10.65 10.37 19.10
CA VAL A 82 -9.54 10.05 19.99
C VAL A 82 -8.80 8.81 19.46
N PRO A 83 -7.49 8.91 19.19
CA PRO A 83 -6.70 7.77 18.76
C PRO A 83 -6.73 6.62 19.78
N GLY A 84 -6.95 5.40 19.29
CA GLY A 84 -6.93 4.16 20.07
C GLY A 84 -8.27 3.75 20.68
N GLU A 85 -9.21 4.67 20.84
CA GLU A 85 -10.52 4.40 21.46
C GLU A 85 -11.56 3.87 20.47
N THR A 86 -11.35 4.06 19.17
CA THR A 86 -12.32 3.63 18.17
C THR A 86 -12.25 2.12 17.95
N ASN A 87 -13.40 1.45 18.03
CA ASN A 87 -13.50 0.06 17.61
C ASN A 87 -13.37 -0.02 16.08
N GLN A 88 -12.48 -0.90 15.62
CA GLN A 88 -12.24 -1.07 14.20
C GLN A 88 -13.27 -2.03 13.60
N ASP A 89 -14.40 -1.49 13.18
CA ASP A 89 -15.44 -2.29 12.54
C ASP A 89 -15.01 -2.76 11.16
N ASN A 90 -15.29 -4.02 10.84
CA ASN A 90 -14.96 -4.66 9.56
C ASN A 90 -16.10 -4.62 8.53
N ASP A 91 -17.20 -3.96 8.90
CA ASP A 91 -18.41 -3.85 8.11
C ASP A 91 -18.16 -3.08 6.81
N ILE A 92 -18.99 -3.35 5.81
CA ILE A 92 -19.00 -2.60 4.55
C ILE A 92 -19.33 -1.13 4.82
N LYS A 93 -20.27 -0.87 5.74
CA LYS A 93 -20.74 0.48 6.09
C LYS A 93 -19.64 1.35 6.68
N SER A 94 -18.70 0.79 7.43
CA SER A 94 -17.57 1.55 8.01
C SER A 94 -16.54 1.95 6.96
N ARG A 95 -16.48 1.24 5.83
CA ARG A 95 -15.51 1.45 4.74
C ARG A 95 -15.96 2.48 3.72
N PHE A 96 -17.27 2.64 3.53
CA PHE A 96 -17.81 3.61 2.59
C PHE A 96 -18.16 4.93 3.29
N PRO A 97 -17.97 6.07 2.61
CA PRO A 97 -18.41 7.35 3.14
C PRO A 97 -19.93 7.33 3.31
N THR A 98 -20.40 7.71 4.50
CA THR A 98 -21.84 7.81 4.82
C THR A 98 -22.51 8.94 4.03
N SER A 99 -21.73 9.94 3.62
CA SER A 99 -22.16 11.05 2.78
C SER A 99 -21.20 11.22 1.60
N LEU A 100 -21.73 11.52 0.41
CA LEU A 100 -20.95 11.86 -0.79
C LEU A 100 -20.31 13.25 -0.73
N ASN A 101 -20.41 13.94 0.41
CA ASN A 101 -19.77 15.22 0.61
C ASN A 101 -18.26 14.99 0.70
N PHE A 102 -17.58 15.22 -0.42
CA PHE A 102 -16.12 15.20 -0.58
C PHE A 102 -15.45 16.40 0.12
N GLU A 103 -15.97 16.79 1.29
CA GLU A 103 -15.32 17.81 2.08
C GLU A 103 -13.98 17.25 2.53
N LYS A 104 -12.91 17.97 2.19
CA LYS A 104 -11.59 17.67 2.71
C LYS A 104 -11.72 17.76 4.22
N GLU A 105 -11.53 16.64 4.90
CA GLU A 105 -11.07 16.59 6.29
C GLU A 105 -9.67 17.24 6.32
N ALA A 106 -9.62 18.56 6.13
CA ALA A 106 -8.39 19.34 6.02
C ALA A 106 -7.77 19.60 7.40
N VAL A 107 -8.58 19.41 8.44
CA VAL A 107 -8.16 19.40 9.84
C VAL A 107 -7.99 17.94 10.22
N PRO A 108 -6.85 17.54 10.84
CA PRO A 108 -6.72 16.20 11.39
C PRO A 108 -7.93 15.93 12.28
N THR A 109 -8.73 14.96 11.88
CA THR A 109 -9.95 14.58 12.62
C THR A 109 -9.59 13.96 13.96
N LEU A 110 -8.37 13.40 14.05
CA LEU A 110 -7.83 12.81 15.25
C LEU A 110 -7.22 13.88 16.17
N LEU A 111 -7.77 13.98 17.38
CA LEU A 111 -7.24 14.82 18.44
C LEU A 111 -5.96 14.21 19.02
N PRO A 112 -5.00 15.02 19.49
CA PRO A 112 -3.84 14.49 20.19
C PRO A 112 -4.30 13.76 21.46
N ARG A 113 -3.87 12.51 21.63
CA ARG A 113 -4.18 11.70 22.80
C ARG A 113 -3.58 12.34 24.07
N PRO A 114 -4.35 12.51 25.16
CA PRO A 114 -3.81 13.01 26.42
C PRO A 114 -2.72 12.08 26.94
N GLY A 115 -1.58 12.64 27.37
CA GLY A 115 -0.42 11.87 27.86
C GLY A 115 0.64 11.55 26.80
N VAL A 116 0.40 11.86 25.54
CA VAL A 116 1.42 11.79 24.47
C VAL A 116 2.20 13.09 24.44
N PRO A 117 3.55 13.06 24.32
CA PRO A 117 4.33 14.28 24.25
C PRO A 117 3.92 15.14 23.06
N ALA A 118 3.84 16.45 23.27
CA ALA A 118 3.53 17.39 22.19
C ALA A 118 4.64 17.36 21.12
N PRO A 119 4.28 17.38 19.82
CA PRO A 119 5.26 17.44 18.73
C PRO A 119 6.17 18.67 18.88
N ASN A 120 7.44 18.53 18.51
CA ASN A 120 8.47 19.59 18.53
C ASN A 120 8.77 20.25 19.90
N LYS A 121 8.15 19.82 21.00
CA LYS A 121 8.42 20.40 22.34
C LYS A 121 9.67 19.82 23.01
N TYR A 122 10.00 18.56 22.72
CA TYR A 122 11.10 17.84 23.34
C TYR A 122 12.14 17.43 22.29
N PRO A 123 13.44 17.34 22.67
CA PRO A 123 14.48 16.84 21.79
C PRO A 123 14.24 15.37 21.43
N LEU A 124 14.72 14.94 20.26
CA LEU A 124 14.43 13.61 19.70
C LEU A 124 14.88 12.48 20.63
N ALA A 125 16.06 12.62 21.25
CA ALA A 125 16.58 11.64 22.21
C ALA A 125 15.62 11.42 23.39
N ARG A 126 15.07 12.49 23.97
CA ARG A 126 14.12 12.38 25.09
C ARG A 126 12.81 11.72 24.67
N LEU A 127 12.35 11.97 23.45
CA LEU A 127 11.15 11.31 22.91
C LEU A 127 11.37 9.81 22.72
N TYR A 128 12.52 9.43 22.17
CA TYR A 128 12.87 8.03 21.97
C TYR A 128 13.05 7.29 23.31
N ASP A 129 13.74 7.91 24.27
CA ASP A 129 13.88 7.37 25.62
C ASP A 129 12.52 7.21 26.32
N ALA A 130 11.62 8.18 26.15
CA ALA A 130 10.27 8.11 26.72
C ALA A 130 9.46 6.96 26.11
N LEU A 131 9.66 6.64 24.83
CA LEU A 131 8.99 5.52 24.16
C LEU A 131 9.55 4.17 24.60
N THR A 132 10.89 4.04 24.64
CA THR A 132 11.56 2.78 25.00
C THR A 132 11.38 2.41 26.48
N LYS A 133 11.17 3.39 27.36
CA LYS A 133 10.88 3.17 28.79
C LYS A 133 9.42 2.80 29.09
N LYS A 134 8.52 2.83 28.11
CA LYS A 134 7.13 2.40 28.32
C LYS A 134 7.09 0.91 28.65
N THR A 135 6.30 0.54 29.64
CA THR A 135 6.03 -0.86 30.03
C THR A 135 4.74 -1.40 29.43
N GLU A 136 3.85 -0.49 28.99
CA GLU A 136 2.57 -0.82 28.37
C GLU A 136 2.66 -0.70 26.85
N PRO A 137 1.90 -1.52 26.10
CA PRO A 137 1.74 -1.34 24.65
C PRO A 137 1.23 0.06 24.32
N GLU A 138 2.01 0.80 23.55
CA GLU A 138 1.70 2.19 23.21
C GLU A 138 1.28 2.29 21.75
N LEU A 139 0.16 2.98 21.49
CA LEU A 139 -0.26 3.31 20.14
C LEU A 139 0.67 4.38 19.58
N ILE A 140 1.47 4.01 18.58
CA ILE A 140 2.37 4.97 17.94
C ILE A 140 1.71 5.64 16.74
N TYR A 141 0.90 4.92 15.98
CA TYR A 141 0.26 5.47 14.79
C TYR A 141 -1.18 5.01 14.65
N GLU A 142 -2.03 5.93 14.22
CA GLU A 142 -3.38 5.61 13.75
C GLU A 142 -3.71 6.43 12.51
N ALA A 143 -4.14 5.72 11.48
CA ALA A 143 -4.57 6.29 10.22
C ALA A 143 -5.96 6.92 10.33
N GLU A 144 -6.19 8.00 9.60
CA GLU A 144 -7.53 8.55 9.42
C GLU A 144 -8.43 7.60 8.62
N PRO A 145 -9.76 7.68 8.75
CA PRO A 145 -10.67 6.81 7.99
C PRO A 145 -10.58 7.10 6.48
N HIS A 146 -9.84 6.26 5.73
CA HIS A 146 -9.65 6.39 4.28
C HIS A 146 -10.83 5.91 3.44
N LYS A 147 -12.05 6.38 3.75
CA LYS A 147 -13.26 5.94 3.06
C LYS A 147 -13.22 6.26 1.56
N LEU A 148 -12.69 7.42 1.19
CA LEU A 148 -12.53 7.85 -0.20
C LEU A 148 -11.52 6.98 -0.96
N TYR A 149 -10.43 6.58 -0.29
CA TYR A 149 -9.43 5.69 -0.89
C TYR A 149 -10.05 4.34 -1.28
N PHE A 150 -10.91 3.78 -0.42
CA PHE A 150 -11.60 2.54 -0.73
C PHE A 150 -12.53 2.67 -1.93
N VAL A 151 -13.31 3.76 -2.00
CA VAL A 151 -14.17 4.08 -3.16
C VAL A 151 -13.33 4.19 -4.43
N PHE A 152 -12.20 4.88 -4.37
CA PHE A 152 -11.28 5.03 -5.51
C PHE A 152 -10.77 3.66 -5.97
N CYS A 153 -10.25 2.83 -5.07
CA CYS A 153 -9.77 1.49 -5.40
C CYS A 153 -10.87 0.61 -6.02
N CYS A 154 -12.10 0.64 -5.47
CA CYS A 154 -13.23 -0.10 -6.03
C CYS A 154 -13.65 0.41 -7.41
N ALA A 155 -13.69 1.73 -7.62
CA ALA A 155 -14.06 2.32 -8.91
C ALA A 155 -13.05 1.96 -10.00
N PHE A 156 -11.74 2.08 -9.72
CA PHE A 156 -10.69 1.69 -10.67
C PHE A 156 -10.68 0.19 -10.91
N ALA A 157 -10.86 -0.63 -9.88
CA ALA A 157 -10.98 -2.08 -10.04
C ALA A 157 -12.11 -2.46 -11.01
N LEU A 158 -13.30 -1.90 -10.79
CA LEU A 158 -14.46 -2.13 -11.64
C LEU A 158 -14.21 -1.65 -13.08
N LEU A 159 -13.66 -0.44 -13.24
CA LEU A 159 -13.31 0.13 -14.54
C LEU A 159 -12.41 -0.84 -15.33
N PHE A 160 -11.29 -1.26 -14.73
CA PHE A 160 -10.32 -2.15 -15.37
C PHE A 160 -10.89 -3.54 -15.68
N VAL A 161 -11.75 -4.08 -14.80
CA VAL A 161 -12.45 -5.35 -15.06
C VAL A 161 -13.39 -5.23 -16.25
N ILE A 162 -14.19 -4.16 -16.34
CA ILE A 162 -15.06 -3.91 -17.50
C ILE A 162 -14.25 -3.76 -18.78
N TYR A 163 -13.16 -3.00 -18.76
CA TYR A 163 -12.29 -2.85 -19.93
C TYR A 163 -11.67 -4.18 -20.37
N GLY A 164 -11.22 -5.01 -19.43
CA GLY A 164 -10.67 -6.32 -19.76
C GLY A 164 -11.70 -7.28 -20.36
N ILE A 165 -12.90 -7.34 -19.79
CA ILE A 165 -14.01 -8.14 -20.34
C ILE A 165 -14.39 -7.64 -21.74
N ASN A 166 -14.48 -6.33 -21.93
CA ASN A 166 -14.84 -5.75 -23.22
C ASN A 166 -13.75 -6.00 -24.28
N ALA A 167 -12.47 -5.82 -23.93
CA ALA A 167 -11.35 -6.11 -24.81
C ALA A 167 -11.33 -7.58 -25.22
N PHE A 168 -11.59 -8.50 -24.28
CA PHE A 168 -11.73 -9.92 -24.58
C PHE A 168 -12.89 -10.19 -25.54
N ASN A 169 -14.07 -9.63 -25.29
CA ASN A 169 -15.26 -9.84 -26.11
C ASN A 169 -15.06 -9.34 -27.55
N ILE A 170 -14.46 -8.15 -27.73
CA ILE A 170 -14.16 -7.59 -29.04
C ILE A 170 -13.11 -8.45 -29.76
N GLY A 171 -12.01 -8.78 -29.08
CA GLY A 171 -10.94 -9.58 -29.66
C GLY A 171 -11.39 -11.00 -30.02
N TYR A 172 -12.24 -11.60 -29.20
CA TYR A 172 -12.85 -12.90 -29.45
C TYR A 172 -13.69 -12.87 -30.74
N LYS A 173 -14.61 -11.90 -30.85
CA LYS A 173 -15.44 -11.73 -32.06
C LYS A 173 -14.60 -11.49 -33.31
N LEU A 174 -13.57 -10.66 -33.22
CA LEU A 174 -12.68 -10.37 -34.34
C LEU A 174 -11.89 -11.62 -34.77
N SER A 175 -11.39 -12.40 -33.80
CA SER A 175 -10.64 -13.62 -34.08
C SER A 175 -11.52 -14.69 -34.74
N PHE A 176 -12.77 -14.82 -34.30
CA PHE A 176 -13.75 -15.72 -34.91
C PHE A 176 -14.19 -15.25 -36.30
N ALA A 177 -14.43 -13.95 -36.50
CA ALA A 177 -14.74 -13.41 -37.82
C ALA A 177 -13.61 -13.66 -38.82
N MET A 178 -12.35 -13.40 -38.43
CA MET A 178 -11.18 -13.70 -39.28
C MET A 178 -11.04 -15.19 -39.60
N PHE A 179 -11.46 -16.06 -38.68
CA PHE A 179 -11.49 -17.50 -38.93
C PHE A 179 -12.60 -17.88 -39.92
N GLU A 180 -13.80 -17.31 -39.79
CA GLU A 180 -14.92 -17.59 -40.70
C GLU A 180 -14.67 -17.04 -42.12
N ASP A 181 -14.15 -15.81 -42.22
CA ASP A 181 -13.92 -15.13 -43.50
C ASP A 181 -12.79 -15.79 -44.31
N ASN A 182 -11.78 -16.36 -43.63
CA ASN A 182 -10.62 -17.05 -44.23
C ASN A 182 -10.02 -16.32 -45.45
N ASP A 183 -9.84 -15.00 -45.37
CA ASP A 183 -9.36 -14.16 -46.47
C ASP A 183 -8.04 -14.66 -47.09
N MET A 184 -7.20 -15.31 -46.28
CA MET A 184 -5.89 -15.83 -46.66
C MET A 184 -5.95 -17.21 -47.33
N LYS A 185 -7.14 -17.82 -47.48
CA LYS A 185 -7.38 -19.16 -48.06
C LYS A 185 -6.43 -20.23 -47.51
N LEU A 186 -6.27 -20.23 -46.19
CA LEU A 186 -5.36 -21.13 -45.49
C LEU A 186 -5.94 -22.54 -45.43
N ASN A 187 -5.05 -23.54 -45.33
CA ASN A 187 -5.45 -24.92 -45.06
C ASN A 187 -6.07 -25.03 -43.65
N GLU A 188 -7.00 -25.97 -43.43
CA GLU A 188 -7.76 -26.10 -42.17
C GLU A 188 -6.87 -26.17 -40.93
N PHE A 189 -5.74 -26.90 -41.02
CA PHE A 189 -4.78 -26.98 -39.93
C PHE A 189 -4.13 -25.62 -39.62
N GLN A 190 -3.73 -24.88 -40.65
CA GLN A 190 -3.11 -23.56 -40.51
C GLN A 190 -4.10 -22.51 -40.01
N GLN A 191 -5.35 -22.59 -40.46
CA GLN A 191 -6.44 -21.71 -40.05
C GLN A 191 -6.78 -21.91 -38.56
N ASN A 192 -6.86 -23.17 -38.11
CA ASN A 192 -7.03 -23.48 -36.68
C ASN A 192 -5.87 -22.98 -35.82
N LEU A 193 -4.62 -23.16 -36.30
CA LEU A 193 -3.44 -22.66 -35.61
C LEU A 193 -3.45 -21.13 -35.51
N GLN A 194 -3.83 -20.44 -36.58
CA GLN A 194 -3.95 -18.98 -36.60
C GLN A 194 -5.04 -18.48 -35.62
N LEU A 195 -6.20 -19.15 -35.56
CA LEU A 195 -7.24 -18.85 -34.57
C LEU A 195 -6.72 -18.99 -33.14
N ILE A 196 -6.00 -20.07 -32.84
CA ILE A 196 -5.39 -20.29 -31.52
C ILE A 196 -4.39 -19.18 -31.19
N MET A 197 -3.53 -18.80 -32.15
CA MET A 197 -2.57 -17.71 -31.94
C MET A 197 -3.28 -16.38 -31.66
N HIS A 198 -4.27 -16.00 -32.47
CA HIS A 198 -5.03 -14.76 -32.25
C HIS A 198 -5.79 -14.77 -30.93
N LEU A 199 -6.47 -15.86 -30.59
CA LEU A 199 -7.13 -16.01 -29.30
C LEU A 199 -6.14 -15.93 -28.14
N SER A 200 -4.94 -16.50 -28.27
CA SER A 200 -3.91 -16.41 -27.24
C SER A 200 -3.44 -14.97 -27.02
N ILE A 201 -3.21 -14.22 -28.09
CA ILE A 201 -2.80 -12.81 -28.05
C ILE A 201 -3.92 -11.96 -27.42
N VAL A 202 -5.17 -12.16 -27.85
CA VAL A 202 -6.35 -11.49 -27.28
C VAL A 202 -6.48 -11.79 -25.80
N THR A 203 -6.30 -13.04 -25.39
CA THR A 203 -6.40 -13.46 -23.99
C THR A 203 -5.31 -12.81 -23.13
N ILE A 204 -4.06 -12.80 -23.61
CA ILE A 204 -2.95 -12.14 -22.91
C ILE A 204 -3.22 -10.64 -22.79
N LEU A 205 -3.65 -9.99 -23.87
CA LEU A 205 -3.90 -8.55 -23.88
C LEU A 205 -5.08 -8.15 -22.98
N ALA A 206 -6.15 -8.95 -22.97
CA ALA A 206 -7.30 -8.76 -22.08
C ALA A 206 -6.98 -9.08 -20.61
N SER A 207 -6.02 -9.97 -20.34
CA SER A 207 -5.61 -10.30 -18.99
C SER A 207 -4.91 -9.15 -18.26
N LEU A 208 -4.21 -8.26 -18.99
CA LEU A 208 -3.51 -7.12 -18.40
C LEU A 208 -4.43 -6.17 -17.60
N PRO A 209 -5.52 -5.62 -18.19
CA PRO A 209 -6.45 -4.79 -17.43
C PRO A 209 -7.18 -5.61 -16.34
N LEU A 210 -7.50 -6.90 -16.57
CA LEU A 210 -8.10 -7.73 -15.52
C LEU A 210 -7.18 -7.87 -14.30
N LEU A 211 -5.89 -8.15 -14.52
CA LEU A 211 -4.88 -8.24 -13.47
C LEU A 211 -4.68 -6.90 -12.77
N ALA A 212 -4.71 -5.78 -13.50
CA ALA A 212 -4.69 -4.46 -12.91
C ALA A 212 -5.91 -4.25 -11.99
N GLY A 213 -7.11 -4.62 -12.44
CA GLY A 213 -8.33 -4.54 -11.62
C GLY A 213 -8.25 -5.35 -10.34
N ILE A 214 -7.74 -6.59 -10.42
CA ILE A 214 -7.50 -7.45 -9.25
C ILE A 214 -6.45 -6.81 -8.32
N ALA A 215 -5.39 -6.24 -8.86
CA ALA A 215 -4.38 -5.54 -8.06
C ALA A 215 -5.02 -4.38 -7.28
N PHE A 216 -5.87 -3.56 -7.90
CA PHE A 216 -6.59 -2.48 -7.22
C PHE A 216 -7.50 -2.96 -6.08
N LEU A 217 -8.10 -4.15 -6.20
CA LEU A 217 -8.88 -4.76 -5.09
C LEU A 217 -8.01 -5.22 -3.92
N LEU A 218 -6.76 -5.62 -4.19
CA LEU A 218 -5.83 -6.09 -3.17
C LEU A 218 -5.08 -4.96 -2.48
N ILE A 219 -4.94 -3.80 -3.11
CA ILE A 219 -4.21 -2.64 -2.56
C ILE A 219 -4.66 -2.25 -1.13
N PRO A 220 -5.97 -2.15 -0.81
CA PRO A 220 -6.42 -1.79 0.54
C PRO A 220 -5.85 -2.68 1.64
N SER A 221 -5.58 -3.96 1.34
CA SER A 221 -5.02 -4.90 2.32
C SER A 221 -3.61 -4.60 2.80
N ARG A 222 -2.90 -3.74 2.08
CA ARG A 222 -1.55 -3.28 2.42
C ARG A 222 -1.53 -1.95 3.16
N LEU A 223 -2.67 -1.30 3.29
CA LEU A 223 -2.81 -0.04 4.01
C LEU A 223 -2.86 -0.30 5.51
N ILE A 224 -1.91 0.29 6.23
CA ILE A 224 -1.78 0.17 7.69
C ILE A 224 -2.78 1.12 8.35
N ARG A 225 -3.58 0.57 9.28
CA ARG A 225 -4.57 1.32 10.06
C ARG A 225 -4.03 1.80 11.40
N ARG A 226 -3.37 0.90 12.13
CA ARG A 226 -2.76 1.21 13.44
C ARG A 226 -1.43 0.52 13.57
N ILE A 227 -0.50 1.18 14.24
CA ILE A 227 0.77 0.62 14.66
C ILE A 227 0.90 0.81 16.17
N TRP A 228 1.21 -0.29 16.84
CA TRP A 228 1.46 -0.38 18.27
C TRP A 228 2.92 -0.72 18.50
N TYR A 229 3.55 0.01 19.40
CA TYR A 229 4.85 -0.34 19.96
C TYR A 229 4.64 -1.31 21.13
N LEU A 230 5.24 -2.48 21.03
CA LEU A 230 5.26 -3.48 22.08
C LEU A 230 6.63 -3.43 22.76
N PRO A 231 6.71 -2.93 24.01
CA PRO A 231 7.97 -2.86 24.72
C PRO A 231 8.52 -4.26 25.05
N PRO A 232 9.84 -4.37 25.31
CA PRO A 232 10.48 -5.64 25.64
C PRO A 232 10.06 -6.18 27.02
N ILE A 233 9.62 -5.28 27.91
CA ILE A 233 9.12 -5.59 29.25
C ILE A 233 7.59 -5.61 29.18
N GLY A 234 6.97 -6.73 29.56
CA GLY A 234 5.52 -6.83 29.63
C GLY A 234 4.93 -6.10 30.84
N VAL A 235 3.60 -5.93 30.82
CA VAL A 235 2.82 -5.33 31.92
C VAL A 235 3.08 -6.03 33.27
N ASN A 236 3.40 -7.33 33.23
CA ASN A 236 3.70 -8.15 34.40
C ASN A 236 5.15 -8.01 34.91
N GLY A 237 5.93 -7.07 34.35
CA GLY A 237 7.36 -6.91 34.65
C GLY A 237 8.26 -8.02 34.07
N GLN A 238 7.68 -8.99 33.37
CA GLN A 238 8.44 -10.07 32.73
C GLN A 238 9.12 -9.56 31.46
N ILE A 239 10.44 -9.67 31.44
CA ILE A 239 11.25 -9.41 30.26
C ILE A 239 10.99 -10.55 29.27
N ARG A 240 10.62 -10.20 28.03
CA ARG A 240 10.44 -11.20 26.97
C ARG A 240 11.78 -11.93 26.74
N PRO A 241 11.79 -13.26 26.52
CA PRO A 241 13.02 -14.05 26.41
C PRO A 241 14.03 -13.50 25.38
N ASP A 242 13.54 -12.85 24.32
CA ASP A 242 14.40 -12.31 23.26
C ASP A 242 14.97 -10.91 23.58
N GLY A 243 14.50 -10.23 24.64
CA GLY A 243 14.90 -8.87 25.00
C GLY A 243 14.57 -7.78 23.96
N GLN A 244 13.94 -8.14 22.85
CA GLN A 244 13.66 -7.25 21.72
C GLN A 244 12.28 -6.61 21.82
N SER A 245 12.19 -5.36 21.33
CA SER A 245 10.91 -4.69 21.14
C SER A 245 10.26 -5.13 19.83
N PHE A 246 8.92 -5.14 19.82
CA PHE A 246 8.14 -5.57 18.67
C PHE A 246 7.20 -4.45 18.22
N ILE A 247 6.79 -4.53 16.97
CA ILE A 247 5.77 -3.68 16.39
C ILE A 247 4.60 -4.56 16.01
N LYS A 248 3.42 -4.21 16.50
CA LYS A 248 2.15 -4.83 16.11
C LYS A 248 1.37 -3.85 15.25
N PHE A 249 1.02 -4.22 14.03
CA PHE A 249 0.17 -3.38 13.19
C PHE A 249 -1.00 -4.14 12.60
N THR A 250 -2.02 -3.38 12.24
CA THR A 250 -3.28 -3.88 11.66
C THR A 250 -3.45 -3.28 10.26
N THR A 251 -3.94 -4.07 9.31
CA THR A 251 -4.28 -3.59 7.97
C THR A 251 -5.75 -3.83 7.65
N HIS A 252 -6.23 -3.31 6.52
CA HIS A 252 -7.60 -3.58 6.11
C HIS A 252 -7.76 -5.04 5.64
N PRO A 253 -8.89 -5.72 5.95
CA PRO A 253 -9.16 -7.04 5.38
C PRO A 253 -9.57 -6.90 3.91
N ILE A 254 -9.08 -7.82 3.07
CA ILE A 254 -9.42 -7.89 1.63
C ILE A 254 -10.94 -7.98 1.43
N LEU A 255 -11.62 -8.79 2.26
CA LEU A 255 -13.06 -9.00 2.20
C LEU A 255 -13.75 -8.30 3.37
N PRO A 256 -14.95 -7.72 3.16
CA PRO A 256 -15.77 -7.27 4.27
C PRO A 256 -16.13 -8.41 5.21
N ASN A 257 -16.33 -8.09 6.49
CA ASN A 257 -16.71 -9.04 7.56
C ASN A 257 -15.66 -10.14 7.87
N ARG A 258 -14.45 -10.04 7.32
CA ARG A 258 -13.31 -10.84 7.77
C ARG A 258 -12.57 -10.13 8.91
N PRO A 259 -11.96 -10.87 9.85
CA PRO A 259 -11.14 -10.27 10.89
C PRO A 259 -9.98 -9.49 10.26
N THR A 260 -9.63 -8.35 10.86
CA THR A 260 -8.47 -7.57 10.45
C THR A 260 -7.20 -8.40 10.60
N PRO A 261 -6.36 -8.53 9.56
CA PRO A 261 -5.07 -9.15 9.71
C PRO A 261 -4.20 -8.35 10.68
N ILE A 262 -3.54 -9.08 11.58
CA ILE A 262 -2.64 -8.54 12.60
C ILE A 262 -1.25 -9.08 12.31
N TYR A 263 -0.28 -8.18 12.19
CA TYR A 263 1.11 -8.52 11.98
C TYR A 263 1.91 -8.12 13.23
N ILE A 264 2.78 -9.01 13.70
CA ILE A 264 3.70 -8.75 14.81
C ILE A 264 5.10 -9.03 14.29
N LEU A 265 5.94 -7.99 14.25
CA LEU A 265 7.29 -8.05 13.72
C LEU A 265 8.29 -7.48 14.74
N PRO A 266 9.52 -7.98 14.85
CA PRO A 266 10.53 -7.38 15.71
C PRO A 266 10.98 -6.03 15.14
N LEU A 267 11.32 -5.08 16.02
CA LEU A 267 11.80 -3.75 15.63
C LEU A 267 13.03 -3.88 14.73
N GLY A 268 13.10 -3.08 13.66
CA GLY A 268 14.20 -3.11 12.68
C GLY A 268 13.99 -4.03 11.47
N THR A 269 13.02 -4.96 11.50
CA THR A 269 12.66 -5.76 10.30
C THR A 269 11.81 -4.99 9.31
N LEU A 270 10.96 -4.10 9.81
CA LEU A 270 10.17 -3.16 9.03
C LEU A 270 10.98 -1.89 8.86
N GLN A 271 11.36 -1.57 7.62
CA GLN A 271 12.23 -0.44 7.30
C GLN A 271 11.60 0.46 6.25
N LYS A 272 11.79 1.77 6.38
CA LYS A 272 11.51 2.72 5.31
C LYS A 272 12.56 2.58 4.20
N SER A 273 12.23 3.04 2.99
CA SER A 273 13.25 3.16 1.94
C SER A 273 14.33 4.16 2.39
N LEU A 274 15.60 3.87 2.09
CA LEU A 274 16.74 4.72 2.48
C LEU A 274 16.57 6.18 2.04
N THR A 275 15.94 6.38 0.88
CA THR A 275 15.65 7.69 0.28
C THR A 275 14.35 8.31 0.76
N SER A 276 13.45 7.53 1.37
CA SER A 276 12.15 8.03 1.84
C SER A 276 12.29 8.55 3.27
N LYS A 277 11.94 9.82 3.47
CA LYS A 277 11.87 10.45 4.78
C LYS A 277 10.41 10.58 5.21
N ILE A 278 10.12 10.25 6.47
CA ILE A 278 8.78 10.35 7.04
C ILE A 278 8.57 11.78 7.54
N TYR A 279 9.56 12.36 8.23
CA TYR A 279 9.51 13.74 8.69
C TYR A 279 9.74 14.75 7.56
N SER A 280 8.69 15.54 7.26
CA SER A 280 8.69 16.65 6.30
C SER A 280 8.91 18.00 7.00
N GLY A 281 8.55 18.12 8.28
CA GLY A 281 8.56 19.38 9.03
C GLY A 281 7.34 20.27 8.78
N LYS A 282 6.29 19.74 8.14
CA LYS A 282 4.99 20.41 7.95
C LYS A 282 3.87 19.66 8.68
N GLY A 283 2.83 20.40 9.06
CA GLY A 283 1.69 19.85 9.82
C GLY A 283 2.00 19.65 11.31
N PHE A 284 1.00 19.23 12.08
CA PHE A 284 1.09 19.14 13.54
C PHE A 284 2.19 18.18 14.01
N TYR A 285 2.27 16.98 13.41
CA TYR A 285 3.30 15.97 13.73
C TYR A 285 4.57 16.08 12.87
N GLY A 286 4.66 17.07 11.98
CA GLY A 286 5.79 17.20 11.05
C GLY A 286 5.82 16.17 9.92
N THR A 287 4.77 15.36 9.73
CA THR A 287 4.70 14.29 8.72
C THR A 287 3.94 14.67 7.44
N ASN A 288 3.18 15.77 7.48
CA ASN A 288 2.31 16.19 6.38
C ASN A 288 3.16 16.63 5.18
N ASP A 289 2.81 16.20 3.98
CA ASP A 289 3.52 16.55 2.76
C ASP A 289 2.58 16.51 1.55
N SER A 290 3.09 16.87 0.37
CA SER A 290 2.39 16.73 -0.92
C SER A 290 2.08 15.26 -1.26
N SER A 291 2.93 14.33 -0.82
CA SER A 291 2.65 12.90 -0.91
C SER A 291 1.67 12.50 0.20
N PHE A 292 0.67 11.69 -0.12
CA PHE A 292 -0.28 11.17 0.88
C PHE A 292 0.29 10.00 1.67
N PHE A 293 1.14 9.16 1.05
CA PHE A 293 1.60 7.92 1.66
C PHE A 293 3.13 7.84 1.75
N PHE A 294 3.61 7.03 2.69
CA PHE A 294 4.96 6.49 2.69
C PHE A 294 4.94 4.97 2.75
N PHE A 295 6.04 4.36 2.34
CA PHE A 295 6.14 2.91 2.17
C PHE A 295 7.07 2.30 3.21
N LEU A 296 6.60 1.25 3.87
CA LEU A 296 7.38 0.42 4.78
C LEU A 296 7.63 -0.95 4.15
N ARG A 297 8.88 -1.36 4.05
CA ARG A 297 9.29 -2.65 3.50
C ARG A 297 9.71 -3.57 4.62
N GLU A 298 9.23 -4.80 4.54
CA GLU A 298 9.71 -5.89 5.39
C GLU A 298 10.85 -6.57 4.66
N GLY A 299 12.07 -6.52 5.21
CA GLY A 299 13.33 -7.03 4.65
C GLY A 299 13.27 -7.66 3.24
N GLN A 300 12.96 -8.96 3.17
CA GLN A 300 12.99 -9.75 1.92
C GLN A 300 11.72 -9.66 1.06
N LYS A 301 10.64 -9.02 1.52
CA LYS A 301 9.38 -8.94 0.78
C LYS A 301 9.42 -7.82 -0.25
N ARG A 302 9.02 -8.15 -1.48
CA ARG A 302 9.00 -7.19 -2.61
C ARG A 302 7.90 -6.13 -2.47
N ILE A 303 6.79 -6.45 -1.82
CA ILE A 303 5.60 -5.60 -1.74
C ILE A 303 5.63 -4.81 -0.42
N PRO A 304 5.72 -3.46 -0.46
CA PRO A 304 5.70 -2.64 0.74
C PRO A 304 4.30 -2.55 1.34
N PHE A 305 4.25 -2.31 2.65
CA PHE A 305 3.09 -1.76 3.32
C PHE A 305 2.99 -0.26 3.09
N ILE A 306 1.76 0.24 3.06
CA ILE A 306 1.43 1.64 2.80
C ILE A 306 0.96 2.26 4.11
N VAL A 307 1.55 3.39 4.48
CA VAL A 307 1.15 4.17 5.66
C VAL A 307 0.74 5.56 5.20
N ASP A 308 -0.39 6.07 5.67
CA ASP A 308 -0.80 7.44 5.39
C ASP A 308 -0.01 8.43 6.26
N ARG A 309 0.43 9.53 5.67
CA ARG A 309 1.05 10.67 6.35
C ARG A 309 0.01 11.50 7.11
N LYS A 310 -1.28 11.34 6.79
CA LYS A 310 -2.44 11.89 7.49
C LYS A 310 -2.95 10.88 8.50
N GLY A 311 -2.71 11.21 9.76
CA GLY A 311 -3.00 10.33 10.88
C GLY A 311 -2.49 10.92 12.17
N PHE A 312 -2.81 10.22 13.24
CA PHE A 312 -2.19 10.39 14.52
C PHE A 312 -0.78 9.77 14.48
N PHE A 313 0.22 10.55 14.90
CA PHE A 313 1.58 10.08 15.15
C PHE A 313 1.94 10.37 16.61
N TRP A 314 2.61 9.43 17.25
CA TRP A 314 3.07 9.60 18.61
C TRP A 314 4.28 10.54 18.65
N GLY A 315 4.17 11.63 19.40
CA GLY A 315 5.22 12.64 19.52
C GLY A 315 5.46 13.36 18.19
N ASP A 316 6.55 13.00 17.51
CA ASP A 316 7.07 13.66 16.32
C ASP A 316 7.36 12.63 15.22
N GLY A 317 7.10 12.97 13.95
CA GLY A 317 7.46 12.16 12.79
C GLY A 317 8.94 11.75 12.73
N ARG A 318 9.85 12.50 13.36
CA ARG A 318 11.28 12.10 13.49
C ARG A 318 11.46 10.79 14.27
N VAL A 319 10.61 10.51 15.25
CA VAL A 319 10.64 9.24 15.99
C VAL A 319 10.38 8.05 15.04
N PHE A 320 9.51 8.24 14.05
CA PHE A 320 9.22 7.23 13.04
C PHE A 320 10.39 7.02 12.09
N ASP A 321 11.07 8.09 11.70
CA ASP A 321 12.29 7.98 10.92
C ASP A 321 13.34 7.15 11.68
N LEU A 322 13.48 7.33 12.99
CA LEU A 322 14.40 6.53 13.82
C LEU A 322 13.94 5.07 14.01
N LEU A 323 12.65 4.82 14.26
CA LEU A 323 12.13 3.47 14.50
C LEU A 323 12.20 2.56 13.27
N PHE A 324 12.01 3.14 12.08
CA PHE A 324 11.94 2.42 10.81
C PHE A 324 13.21 2.58 9.97
N SER A 325 14.32 3.07 10.55
CA SER A 325 15.61 3.10 9.87
C SER A 325 16.75 2.75 10.82
N ASN A 326 17.92 2.52 10.24
CA ASN A 326 19.15 2.32 11.00
C ASN A 326 19.93 3.63 11.13
N ASP A 327 19.26 4.79 11.07
CA ASP A 327 19.90 6.09 11.19
C ASP A 327 20.22 6.40 12.66
N SER A 328 21.33 7.12 12.91
CA SER A 328 21.66 7.61 14.25
C SER A 328 20.75 8.78 14.65
N ILE A 329 20.56 8.96 15.96
CA ILE A 329 19.72 10.04 16.52
C ILE A 329 20.18 11.41 15.99
N ASP A 330 21.50 11.67 16.02
CA ASP A 330 22.07 12.93 15.54
C ASP A 330 21.83 13.15 14.04
N LYS A 331 21.86 12.08 13.24
CA LYS A 331 21.60 12.17 11.80
C LYS A 331 20.13 12.50 11.54
N VAL A 332 19.20 11.92 12.29
CA VAL A 332 17.77 12.20 12.15
C VAL A 332 17.44 13.60 12.65
N GLU A 333 18.02 14.04 13.76
CA GLU A 333 17.78 15.37 14.32
C GLU A 333 18.30 16.50 13.41
N ASN A 334 19.50 16.32 12.85
CA ASN A 334 20.10 17.27 11.91
C ASN A 334 19.66 17.09 10.46
N SER A 335 18.78 16.12 10.17
CA SER A 335 18.37 15.85 8.80
C SER A 335 17.54 17.01 8.23
N LYS A 336 18.02 17.59 7.13
CA LYS A 336 17.33 18.63 6.35
C LYS A 336 15.90 18.24 6.01
N LYS A 337 15.00 19.23 5.91
CA LYS A 337 13.60 18.99 5.51
C LYS A 337 13.54 18.41 4.09
N ILE A 338 12.49 17.67 3.77
CA ILE A 338 12.30 17.05 2.45
C ILE A 338 12.39 18.11 1.34
N ASP A 339 11.72 19.24 1.53
CA ASP A 339 11.75 20.36 0.58
C ASP A 339 13.15 20.94 0.36
N GLU A 340 13.98 21.00 1.42
CA GLU A 340 15.35 21.50 1.33
C GLU A 340 16.22 20.54 0.52
N ILE A 341 16.05 19.23 0.73
CA ILE A 341 16.73 18.19 -0.06
C ILE A 341 16.35 18.31 -1.54
N TYR A 342 15.05 18.48 -1.85
CA TYR A 342 14.61 18.71 -3.22
C TYR A 342 15.14 20.02 -3.79
N GLY A 343 15.16 21.09 -2.99
CA GLY A 343 15.71 22.39 -3.38
C GLY A 343 17.20 22.28 -3.74
N ASP A 344 17.98 21.61 -2.91
CA ASP A 344 19.40 21.38 -3.12
C ASP A 344 19.64 20.50 -4.36
N MET A 345 18.87 19.42 -4.55
CA MET A 345 18.96 18.57 -5.75
C MET A 345 18.64 19.34 -7.04
N ILE A 346 17.64 20.23 -7.02
CA ILE A 346 17.30 21.08 -8.18
C ILE A 346 18.42 22.09 -8.44
N ARG A 347 19.02 22.67 -7.40
CA ARG A 347 20.17 23.58 -7.53
C ARG A 347 21.37 22.87 -8.13
N GLU A 348 21.71 21.68 -7.64
CA GLU A 348 22.78 20.84 -8.19
C GLU A 348 22.52 20.47 -9.65
N ARG A 349 21.29 20.07 -10.00
CA ARG A 349 20.92 19.78 -11.39
C ARG A 349 21.10 21.01 -12.28
N LYS A 350 20.66 22.18 -11.84
CA LYS A 350 20.85 23.44 -12.58
C LYS A 350 22.32 23.82 -12.72
N GLN A 351 23.12 23.64 -11.68
CA GLN A 351 24.57 23.88 -11.73
C GLN A 351 25.25 22.96 -12.74
N LYS A 352 24.96 21.66 -12.71
CA LYS A 352 25.44 20.69 -13.69
C LYS A 352 24.98 21.02 -15.11
N GLU A 353 23.74 21.47 -15.30
CA GLU A 353 23.26 21.93 -16.61
C GLU A 353 24.03 23.17 -17.11
N ILE A 354 24.36 24.11 -16.21
CA ILE A 354 25.15 25.30 -16.54
C ILE A 354 26.60 24.90 -16.87
N GLU A 355 27.20 23.99 -16.12
CA GLU A 355 28.53 23.43 -16.38
C GLU A 355 28.58 22.73 -17.74
N MET A 356 27.64 21.82 -18.01
CA MET A 356 27.53 21.11 -19.30
C MET A 356 27.29 22.07 -20.47
N ARG A 357 26.52 23.13 -20.25
CA ARG A 357 26.30 24.17 -21.26
C ARG A 357 27.57 24.98 -21.53
N LYS A 358 28.40 25.24 -20.51
CA LYS A 358 29.70 25.90 -20.65
C LYS A 358 30.71 24.99 -21.37
N GLU A 359 30.74 23.70 -21.06
CA GLU A 359 31.67 22.73 -21.65
C GLU A 359 31.35 22.39 -23.11
N LEU A 360 30.08 22.12 -23.43
CA LEU A 360 29.69 21.57 -24.73
C LEU A 360 29.18 22.63 -25.72
N GLY A 361 28.84 23.83 -25.22
CA GLY A 361 28.42 24.97 -26.03
C GLY A 361 27.07 24.80 -26.74
N PHE A 362 26.95 25.32 -27.96
CA PHE A 362 25.73 25.19 -28.78
C PHE A 362 25.46 23.71 -29.11
N GLY A 363 24.22 23.26 -28.90
CA GLY A 363 23.85 21.84 -29.05
C GLY A 363 24.29 20.94 -27.88
N TRP A 364 24.58 21.49 -26.69
CA TRP A 364 25.05 20.71 -25.54
C TRP A 364 24.22 19.47 -25.21
N ARG A 365 22.90 19.49 -25.40
CA ARG A 365 22.03 18.34 -25.12
C ARG A 365 22.33 17.14 -26.04
N THR A 366 22.48 17.38 -27.34
CA THR A 366 22.78 16.30 -28.31
C THR A 366 24.19 15.78 -28.10
N LYS A 367 25.16 16.68 -27.84
CA LYS A 367 26.54 16.31 -27.53
C LYS A 367 26.66 15.51 -26.23
N ALA A 368 25.92 15.89 -25.18
CA ALA A 368 25.85 15.16 -23.93
C ALA A 368 25.23 13.76 -24.12
N SER A 369 24.13 13.68 -24.88
CA SER A 369 23.49 12.40 -25.21
C SER A 369 24.43 11.48 -26.01
N ALA A 370 25.15 12.02 -26.99
CA ALA A 370 26.12 11.26 -27.76
C ALA A 370 27.30 10.78 -26.89
N LYS A 371 27.77 11.61 -25.94
CA LYS A 371 28.83 11.25 -24.99
C LYS A 371 28.39 10.11 -24.07
N LEU A 372 27.19 10.19 -23.48
CA LEU A 372 26.63 9.10 -22.65
C LEU A 372 26.46 7.81 -23.45
N MET A 373 25.98 7.90 -24.69
CA MET A 373 25.83 6.74 -25.57
C MET A 373 27.18 6.07 -25.89
N LYS A 374 28.24 6.88 -26.08
CA LYS A 374 29.60 6.36 -26.26
C LYS A 374 30.12 5.67 -25.00
N GLU A 375 29.92 6.27 -23.83
CA GLU A 375 30.31 5.68 -22.54
C GLU A 375 29.57 4.35 -22.26
N ASP A 376 28.29 4.26 -22.60
CA ASP A 376 27.50 3.03 -22.44
C ASP A 376 27.93 1.93 -23.43
N ILE A 377 28.28 2.28 -24.67
CA ILE A 377 28.86 1.33 -25.64
C ILE A 377 30.22 0.82 -25.17
N GLU A 378 31.06 1.68 -24.61
CA GLU A 378 32.36 1.30 -24.05
C GLU A 378 32.21 0.38 -22.83
N LYS A 379 31.25 0.66 -21.92
CA LYS A 379 30.93 -0.24 -20.80
C LYS A 379 30.40 -1.59 -21.26
N LEU A 380 29.52 -1.62 -22.26
CA LEU A 380 29.03 -2.87 -22.85
C LEU A 380 30.15 -3.66 -23.52
N LYS A 381 31.06 -2.97 -24.23
CA LYS A 381 32.24 -3.60 -24.82
C LYS A 381 33.11 -4.23 -23.73
N ASN A 382 33.39 -3.51 -22.65
CA ASN A 382 34.17 -4.02 -21.52
C ASN A 382 33.52 -5.22 -20.84
N LEU A 383 32.20 -5.20 -20.62
CA LEU A 383 31.44 -6.34 -20.06
C LEU A 383 31.40 -7.56 -21.00
N VAL A 384 31.50 -7.35 -22.32
CA VAL A 384 31.53 -8.43 -23.31
C VAL A 384 32.95 -8.98 -23.50
N THR A 385 33.99 -8.15 -23.39
CA THR A 385 35.40 -8.60 -23.36
C THR A 385 35.79 -9.27 -22.05
N ASP A 386 35.22 -8.84 -20.91
CA ASP A 386 35.39 -9.48 -19.61
C ASP A 386 34.52 -10.74 -19.48
N LYS A 387 34.72 -11.70 -20.39
CA LYS A 387 34.37 -13.11 -20.15
C LYS A 387 35.45 -13.76 -19.28
N SER A 388 35.58 -13.32 -18.04
CA SER A 388 36.17 -14.14 -16.99
C SER A 388 35.40 -13.90 -15.69
N VAL A 389 34.76 -14.97 -15.24
CA VAL A 389 34.01 -15.04 -13.98
C VAL A 389 34.92 -14.61 -12.83
N PRO A 390 34.53 -13.66 -11.95
CA PRO A 390 35.24 -13.48 -10.70
C PRO A 390 34.93 -14.67 -9.80
N THR A 391 35.80 -15.68 -9.82
CA THR A 391 35.88 -16.66 -8.73
C THR A 391 36.39 -15.94 -7.50
N ILE A 392 35.53 -15.82 -6.48
CA ILE A 392 35.91 -15.39 -5.14
C ILE A 392 36.88 -16.45 -4.58
N ASN A 393 38.19 -16.20 -4.69
CA ASN A 393 39.19 -17.02 -4.03
C ASN A 393 39.23 -16.67 -2.55
N LYS A 394 38.68 -17.60 -1.77
CA LYS A 394 38.67 -17.63 -0.32
C LYS A 394 39.97 -18.28 0.16
N SER A 395 41.09 -17.54 0.17
CA SER A 395 42.31 -17.96 0.89
C SER A 395 43.33 -16.83 0.95
N GLU A 396 43.43 -16.17 2.11
CA GLU A 396 44.69 -15.70 2.70
C GLU A 396 44.39 -15.20 4.12
N LYS A 397 44.19 -16.17 5.01
CA LYS A 397 44.38 -16.01 6.45
C LYS A 397 45.63 -16.84 6.77
N ASN A 398 46.57 -16.22 7.48
CA ASN A 398 47.87 -16.74 7.93
C ASN A 398 49.01 -16.54 6.94
N ASP A 399 49.73 -15.42 7.07
CA ASP A 399 51.10 -15.48 7.62
C ASP A 399 51.70 -14.07 7.67
N LYS A 400 51.88 -13.56 8.89
CA LYS A 400 52.99 -12.67 9.30
C LYS A 400 52.89 -12.41 10.79
N SER A 401 53.24 -13.45 11.54
CA SER A 401 53.84 -13.31 12.85
C SER A 401 55.36 -13.15 12.69
N ILE A 402 55.89 -12.08 13.29
CA ILE A 402 57.21 -11.99 13.96
C ILE A 402 58.44 -11.48 13.14
N LYS A 403 59.06 -10.45 13.78
CA LYS A 403 60.44 -9.89 13.73
C LYS A 403 60.50 -8.49 13.09
N LYS A 404 60.84 -7.41 13.80
CA LYS A 404 61.63 -7.19 15.01
C LYS A 404 60.97 -6.16 15.92
#